data_AF-A0A1I6GUE4-F1
#
_entry.id   AF-A0A1I6GUE4-F1
#
_cell.length_a   1.000
_cell.length_b   1.000
_cell.length_c   1.000
_cell.angle_alpha   90.00
_cell.angle_beta   90.00
_cell.angle_gamma   90.00
#
_symmetry.space_group_name_H-M   'P 1'
#
loop_
_entity.id
_entity.type
_entity.pdbx_description
1 polymer ?
#
loop_
_entity_poly.entity_id
_entity_poly.type
_entity_poly.pdbx_seq_one_letter_code
_entity_poly.pdbx_strand_id
1 'polypeptide(L)'
;MGNMLRIGPVLIWLAVSLPTQATPAEQHNELHLDPAWLTLVHYQPDTFGEGYTSQADDPDFFLSDQGKYSPKAELQATLAAVRQPGGGDNHARCRFPARTQWLKQELDLSLPDIRCPGYQEWSDTLNTETVTLVFAASYLNSPSSMFGHTFLRLDPPQEDEETNLLLANTISYAADAAAHDSEILFAYKGIFGGYPGITTIQPYYEKIRLYSDIEHRDLWEYKLNLTQSEVDMMIAHAWEIRDRNFDYYFFDENCAYRLLALIDIARPGTDLLSEVSTHAIPSDTVRWVVDRNLVSEVYYRPSAATSVAYSLDSLPDDHQTLAAAIANGYVAVGDPEVQVLPPEERAHVLDATYDYVRYKSEADGWPREIAAPLSHDLLRERSRINGVAPPEAPPEPAVRDDQGHDTFRLSLGAGQLAHREFTQLIVRPAYHDVLDPPAGYRSGAQLQFLRLDARLYTDNNELQLEQLTGVEIRSLSPRNAFFSPLSWQVGFGGRRTDTGTDRVLTPYLEGGAGGSWSLGNQTQAFALATADLEIDDDLRRGYDAAPGADIGLLHQNNRFSLLAGVKTKAWIVSSQHRQDQLYANANWHLGRDFSLFARFAREHHYDRYQSLWQAGLHAYF
;
A
#
# COMPACT_ATOMS: atom_id res chain seq x y z
N MET A 1 -31.84 33.85 57.73
CA MET A 1 -31.58 32.47 57.28
C MET A 1 -32.89 31.70 57.40
N GLY A 2 -33.61 31.58 56.28
CA GLY A 2 -35.05 31.27 56.25
C GLY A 2 -35.37 29.80 55.98
N ASN A 3 -36.19 29.23 56.88
CA ASN A 3 -37.41 28.42 56.69
C ASN A 3 -37.72 27.95 55.25
N MET A 4 -37.84 26.65 54.95
CA MET A 4 -38.83 25.61 55.31
C MET A 4 -39.64 25.17 54.06
N LEU A 5 -39.54 23.87 53.75
CA LEU A 5 -40.60 22.89 53.36
C LEU A 5 -41.66 23.21 52.29
N ARG A 6 -41.81 22.29 51.31
CA ARG A 6 -43.04 21.54 50.89
C ARG A 6 -42.85 20.93 49.48
N ILE A 7 -42.93 19.60 49.28
CA ILE A 7 -44.11 18.75 48.95
C ILE A 7 -44.96 19.28 47.77
N GLY A 8 -45.13 18.47 46.70
CA GLY A 8 -46.24 18.58 45.75
C GLY A 8 -46.11 17.76 44.44
N PRO A 9 -46.98 16.76 44.18
CA PRO A 9 -47.11 16.04 42.91
C PRO A 9 -48.23 16.59 41.99
N VAL A 10 -48.20 16.18 40.70
CA VAL A 10 -49.28 16.01 39.68
C VAL A 10 -50.47 16.98 39.67
N LEU A 11 -50.76 17.62 38.51
CA LEU A 11 -52.10 17.69 37.86
C LEU A 11 -52.10 18.54 36.55
N ILE A 12 -52.48 17.86 35.46
CA ILE A 12 -53.48 18.22 34.42
C ILE A 12 -53.27 19.46 33.52
N TRP A 13 -53.01 19.13 32.24
CA TRP A 13 -53.87 19.40 31.08
C TRP A 13 -54.57 20.77 30.99
N LEU A 14 -54.13 21.59 30.03
CA LEU A 14 -55.02 22.49 29.30
C LEU A 14 -54.61 22.55 27.83
N ALA A 15 -55.56 22.11 27.01
CA ALA A 15 -55.51 22.05 25.57
C ALA A 15 -55.41 23.44 24.93
N VAL A 16 -54.50 23.58 23.97
CA VAL A 16 -54.64 24.52 22.86
C VAL A 16 -54.52 23.72 21.58
N SER A 17 -55.68 23.28 21.10
CA SER A 17 -55.87 22.75 19.75
C SER A 17 -55.94 23.94 18.78
N LEU A 18 -54.83 24.23 18.10
CA LEU A 18 -54.83 24.98 16.85
C LEU A 18 -54.74 23.94 15.71
N PRO A 19 -55.67 23.93 14.74
CA PRO A 19 -55.50 23.13 13.55
C PRO A 19 -54.53 23.88 12.65
N THR A 20 -53.24 23.60 12.77
CA THR A 20 -52.31 23.84 11.66
C THR A 20 -52.73 22.88 10.56
N GLN A 21 -53.29 23.44 9.48
CA GLN A 21 -53.37 22.72 8.22
C GLN A 21 -51.93 22.44 7.78
N ALA A 22 -51.43 21.25 8.11
CA ALA A 22 -50.28 20.69 7.44
C ALA A 22 -50.73 20.36 6.02
N THR A 23 -50.45 21.26 5.08
CA THR A 23 -50.18 20.84 3.71
C THR A 23 -49.16 19.69 3.76
N PRO A 24 -49.33 18.61 2.99
CA PRO A 24 -48.34 17.55 2.94
C PRO A 24 -47.05 18.19 2.43
N ALA A 25 -46.09 18.37 3.33
CA ALA A 25 -44.75 18.74 2.96
C ALA A 25 -44.18 17.55 2.18
N GLU A 26 -43.90 17.77 0.90
CA GLU A 26 -43.03 16.92 0.11
C GLU A 26 -41.80 16.52 0.94
N GLN A 27 -41.59 15.22 1.13
CA GLN A 27 -40.44 14.64 1.85
C GLN A 27 -39.09 14.85 1.12
N HIS A 28 -39.01 15.73 0.11
CA HIS A 28 -37.87 15.90 -0.78
C HIS A 28 -36.80 16.90 -0.29
N ASN A 29 -36.84 17.34 0.96
CA ASN A 29 -36.23 18.64 1.30
C ASN A 29 -34.70 18.71 1.35
N GLU A 30 -33.96 17.60 1.35
CA GLU A 30 -32.48 17.66 1.41
C GLU A 30 -31.76 16.63 0.53
N LEU A 31 -32.28 16.33 -0.68
CA LEU A 31 -31.58 15.44 -1.65
C LEU A 31 -30.13 15.87 -1.97
N HIS A 32 -29.80 17.14 -1.78
CA HIS A 32 -28.45 17.67 -1.98
C HIS A 32 -27.48 17.30 -0.85
N LEU A 33 -27.97 16.79 0.26
CA LEU A 33 -27.19 16.24 1.37
C LEU A 33 -27.35 14.71 1.47
N ASP A 34 -28.02 14.09 0.49
CA ASP A 34 -28.11 12.64 0.43
C ASP A 34 -26.70 12.04 0.27
N PRO A 35 -26.31 11.04 1.07
CA PRO A 35 -24.98 10.45 0.98
C PRO A 35 -24.63 9.98 -0.44
N ALA A 36 -25.57 9.39 -1.18
CA ALA A 36 -25.30 8.92 -2.54
C ALA A 36 -25.04 10.09 -3.50
N TRP A 37 -25.73 11.22 -3.32
CA TRP A 37 -25.44 12.44 -4.09
C TRP A 37 -24.07 13.01 -3.75
N LEU A 38 -23.74 13.06 -2.45
CA LEU A 38 -22.46 13.56 -1.99
C LEU A 38 -21.31 12.72 -2.57
N THR A 39 -21.43 11.39 -2.55
CA THR A 39 -20.43 10.49 -3.12
C THR A 39 -20.35 10.60 -4.65
N LEU A 40 -21.48 10.68 -5.37
CA LEU A 40 -21.51 10.82 -6.84
C LEU A 40 -20.79 12.07 -7.35
N VAL A 41 -20.76 13.14 -6.54
CA VAL A 41 -20.11 14.40 -6.88
C VAL A 41 -18.80 14.58 -6.09
N HIS A 42 -18.36 13.55 -5.36
CA HIS A 42 -17.11 13.53 -4.58
C HIS A 42 -17.02 14.65 -3.53
N TYR A 43 -18.13 15.01 -2.89
CA TYR A 43 -18.15 15.97 -1.80
C TYR A 43 -17.63 15.37 -0.49
N GLN A 44 -16.73 16.10 0.17
CA GLN A 44 -16.29 15.83 1.53
C GLN A 44 -16.68 16.99 2.45
N PRO A 45 -16.97 16.73 3.74
CA PRO A 45 -17.16 17.80 4.72
C PRO A 45 -15.92 18.69 4.81
N ASP A 46 -16.12 20.00 4.87
CA ASP A 46 -15.00 20.95 5.04
C ASP A 46 -14.31 20.72 6.39
N THR A 47 -12.97 20.75 6.42
CA THR A 47 -12.18 20.59 7.66
C THR A 47 -12.52 21.67 8.70
N PHE A 48 -12.90 22.86 8.23
CA PHE A 48 -13.33 23.99 9.06
C PHE A 48 -14.64 24.58 8.52
N GLY A 49 -15.78 24.12 9.04
CA GLY A 49 -17.09 24.66 8.68
C GLY A 49 -18.20 23.62 8.73
N GLU A 50 -19.40 24.02 8.30
CA GLU A 50 -20.56 23.12 8.10
C GLU A 50 -20.83 22.88 6.60
N GLY A 51 -19.84 23.16 5.75
CA GLY A 51 -19.94 23.07 4.29
C GLY A 51 -19.40 21.76 3.72
N TYR A 52 -19.49 21.65 2.39
CA TYR A 52 -18.97 20.53 1.61
C TYR A 52 -18.18 21.07 0.42
N THR A 53 -17.02 20.47 0.17
CA THR A 53 -16.19 20.76 -1.00
C THR A 53 -15.99 19.48 -1.80
N SER A 54 -16.21 19.57 -3.11
CA SER A 54 -15.95 18.45 -4.03
C SER A 54 -14.46 18.32 -4.28
N GLN A 55 -13.97 17.09 -4.27
CA GLN A 55 -12.60 16.73 -4.61
C GLN A 55 -12.33 16.75 -6.13
N ALA A 56 -13.35 16.99 -6.96
CA ALA A 56 -13.13 17.15 -8.39
C ALA A 56 -12.49 18.53 -8.68
N ASP A 57 -11.38 18.54 -9.40
CA ASP A 57 -10.62 19.75 -9.72
C ASP A 57 -10.89 20.28 -11.12
N ASP A 58 -11.35 19.43 -12.02
CA ASP A 58 -11.78 19.82 -13.37
C ASP A 58 -13.14 20.55 -13.34
N PRO A 59 -13.22 21.84 -13.74
CA PRO A 59 -14.48 22.57 -13.82
C PRO A 59 -15.52 21.92 -14.72
N ASP A 60 -15.11 21.17 -15.74
CA ASP A 60 -16.00 20.48 -16.67
C ASP A 60 -16.73 19.28 -16.04
N PHE A 61 -16.34 18.85 -14.83
CA PHE A 61 -17.08 17.86 -14.05
C PHE A 61 -18.39 18.41 -13.47
N PHE A 62 -18.51 19.74 -13.35
CA PHE A 62 -19.67 20.40 -12.78
C PHE A 62 -20.58 20.98 -13.87
N LEU A 63 -21.89 21.00 -13.60
CA LEU A 63 -22.88 21.70 -14.42
C LEU A 63 -23.18 23.10 -13.88
N SER A 64 -22.85 23.36 -12.62
CA SER A 64 -22.94 24.67 -11.99
C SER A 64 -21.56 25.32 -11.83
N ASP A 65 -21.46 26.63 -12.08
CA ASP A 65 -20.26 27.43 -11.77
C ASP A 65 -19.92 27.45 -10.26
N GLN A 66 -20.86 27.06 -9.40
CA GLN A 66 -20.66 26.89 -7.95
C GLN A 66 -20.64 25.42 -7.53
N GLY A 67 -20.58 24.51 -8.50
CA GLY A 67 -20.69 23.07 -8.27
C GLY A 67 -19.65 22.58 -7.27
N LYS A 68 -18.39 23.01 -7.37
CA LYS A 68 -17.34 22.58 -6.44
C LYS A 68 -17.65 22.81 -4.95
N TYR A 69 -18.40 23.87 -4.61
CA TYR A 69 -18.62 24.31 -3.22
C TYR A 69 -20.09 24.28 -2.79
N SER A 70 -21.00 23.81 -3.64
CA SER A 70 -22.43 23.81 -3.33
C SER A 70 -23.13 22.56 -3.89
N PRO A 71 -23.29 21.51 -3.05
CA PRO A 71 -24.07 20.33 -3.41
C PRO A 71 -25.47 20.66 -3.92
N LYS A 72 -26.08 21.71 -3.36
CA LYS A 72 -27.39 22.20 -3.75
C LYS A 72 -27.40 22.83 -5.14
N ALA A 73 -26.43 23.69 -5.45
CA ALA A 73 -26.37 24.34 -6.75
C ALA A 73 -26.11 23.33 -7.86
N GLU A 74 -25.22 22.35 -7.62
CA GLU A 74 -24.93 21.29 -8.58
C GLU A 74 -26.13 20.36 -8.79
N LEU A 75 -26.86 19.99 -7.73
CA LEU A 75 -28.06 19.16 -7.85
C LEU A 75 -29.13 19.86 -8.70
N GLN A 76 -29.35 21.15 -8.45
CA GLN A 76 -30.32 21.95 -9.20
C GLN A 76 -29.93 22.10 -10.67
N ALA A 77 -28.65 22.37 -10.96
CA ALA A 77 -28.13 22.44 -12.32
C ALA A 77 -28.24 21.10 -13.04
N THR A 78 -27.90 19.99 -12.36
CA THR A 78 -28.03 18.63 -12.89
C THR A 78 -29.49 18.32 -13.23
N LEU A 79 -30.42 18.57 -12.30
CA LEU A 79 -31.85 18.34 -12.53
C LEU A 79 -32.41 19.17 -13.70
N ALA A 80 -31.99 20.43 -13.82
CA ALA A 80 -32.37 21.29 -14.94
C ALA A 80 -31.82 20.79 -16.27
N ALA A 81 -30.57 20.32 -16.29
CA ALA A 81 -29.88 19.86 -17.49
C ALA A 81 -30.39 18.50 -17.98
N VAL A 82 -30.68 17.55 -17.09
CA VAL A 82 -31.20 16.23 -17.50
C VAL A 82 -32.62 16.29 -18.08
N ARG A 83 -33.39 17.32 -17.70
CA ARG A 83 -34.74 17.58 -18.21
C ARG A 83 -34.78 18.30 -19.56
N GLN A 84 -33.64 18.83 -20.03
CA GLN A 84 -33.61 19.50 -21.34
C GLN A 84 -33.92 18.50 -22.47
N PRO A 85 -34.64 18.94 -23.51
CA PRO A 85 -34.79 18.14 -24.73
C PRO A 85 -33.47 18.11 -25.50
N GLY A 86 -33.20 17.01 -26.20
CA GLY A 86 -32.00 16.86 -27.01
C GLY A 86 -31.50 15.42 -27.03
N GLY A 87 -30.26 15.22 -27.44
CA GLY A 87 -29.58 13.93 -27.47
C GLY A 87 -28.12 14.06 -27.91
N GLY A 88 -27.45 12.93 -28.10
CA GLY A 88 -26.02 12.88 -28.43
C GLY A 88 -25.13 13.01 -27.19
N ASP A 89 -23.85 12.69 -27.34
CA ASP A 89 -22.95 12.45 -26.22
C ASP A 89 -22.70 13.67 -25.32
N ASN A 90 -22.91 14.88 -25.85
CA ASN A 90 -22.79 16.13 -25.08
C ASN A 90 -24.01 16.43 -24.19
N HIS A 91 -25.12 15.71 -24.37
CA HIS A 91 -26.30 15.88 -23.53
C HIS A 91 -25.97 15.50 -22.07
N ALA A 92 -26.49 16.24 -21.08
CA ALA A 92 -26.17 16.01 -19.66
C ALA A 92 -26.40 14.55 -19.22
N ARG A 93 -27.50 13.93 -19.67
CA ARG A 93 -27.78 12.50 -19.44
C ARG A 93 -26.79 11.51 -20.06
N CYS A 94 -26.06 11.90 -21.10
CA CYS A 94 -25.00 11.07 -21.71
C CYS A 94 -23.62 11.38 -21.12
N ARG A 95 -23.41 12.61 -20.64
CA ARG A 95 -22.20 12.98 -19.88
C ARG A 95 -22.23 12.41 -18.46
N PHE A 96 -23.40 12.41 -17.83
CA PHE A 96 -23.64 12.02 -16.44
C PHE A 96 -24.71 10.91 -16.31
N PRO A 97 -24.47 9.70 -16.86
CA PRO A 97 -25.44 8.61 -16.80
C PRO A 97 -25.71 8.11 -15.36
N ALA A 98 -24.71 8.06 -14.47
CA ALA A 98 -24.89 7.62 -13.09
C ALA A 98 -25.71 8.63 -12.28
N ARG A 99 -25.39 9.93 -12.38
CA ARG A 99 -26.20 10.99 -11.74
C ARG A 99 -27.64 10.97 -12.26
N THR A 100 -27.82 10.72 -13.55
CA THR A 100 -29.14 10.62 -14.17
C THR A 100 -29.92 9.40 -13.66
N GLN A 101 -29.27 8.25 -13.56
CA GLN A 101 -29.88 7.02 -13.06
C GLN A 101 -30.33 7.18 -11.61
N TRP A 102 -29.47 7.71 -10.75
CA TRP A 102 -29.79 8.00 -9.35
C TRP A 102 -30.97 8.97 -9.24
N LEU A 103 -30.96 10.10 -9.98
CA LEU A 103 -32.07 11.05 -10.00
C LEU A 103 -33.38 10.42 -10.48
N LYS A 104 -33.34 9.52 -11.46
CA LYS A 104 -34.55 8.81 -11.92
C LYS A 104 -35.13 7.94 -10.81
N GLN A 105 -34.29 7.29 -10.02
CA GLN A 105 -34.71 6.41 -8.92
C GLN A 105 -35.26 7.23 -7.74
N GLU A 106 -34.54 8.24 -7.26
CA GLU A 106 -34.91 9.01 -6.07
C GLU A 106 -36.14 9.92 -6.26
N LEU A 107 -36.35 10.42 -7.48
CA LEU A 107 -37.42 11.36 -7.80
C LEU A 107 -38.53 10.77 -8.68
N ASP A 108 -38.49 9.46 -8.98
CA ASP A 108 -39.40 8.77 -9.90
C ASP A 108 -39.58 9.55 -11.23
N LEU A 109 -38.47 10.04 -11.79
CA LEU A 109 -38.50 10.92 -12.96
C LEU A 109 -38.79 10.13 -14.24
N SER A 110 -39.94 10.37 -14.84
CA SER A 110 -40.24 9.95 -16.20
C SER A 110 -39.56 10.89 -17.22
N LEU A 111 -38.39 10.49 -17.71
CA LEU A 111 -37.65 11.19 -18.76
C LEU A 111 -37.77 10.44 -20.10
N PRO A 112 -37.91 11.13 -21.25
CA PRO A 112 -37.99 10.48 -22.56
C PRO A 112 -36.66 9.80 -22.90
N ASP A 113 -36.67 8.64 -23.55
CA ASP A 113 -35.42 7.96 -23.93
C ASP A 113 -34.58 8.82 -24.88
N ILE A 114 -33.26 8.84 -24.62
CA ILE A 114 -32.27 9.42 -25.52
C ILE A 114 -31.20 8.39 -25.85
N ARG A 115 -30.57 8.54 -27.01
CA ARG A 115 -29.42 7.73 -27.38
C ARG A 115 -28.15 8.44 -26.94
N CYS A 116 -27.28 7.69 -26.29
CA CYS A 116 -25.92 8.08 -25.88
C CYS A 116 -24.92 7.14 -26.56
N PRO A 117 -24.68 7.30 -27.89
CA PRO A 117 -23.89 6.34 -28.66
C PRO A 117 -22.50 6.08 -28.07
N GLY A 118 -21.80 7.11 -27.60
CA GLY A 118 -20.47 6.96 -27.03
C GLY A 118 -20.47 6.18 -25.72
N TYR A 119 -21.43 6.45 -24.84
CA TYR A 119 -21.57 5.71 -23.57
C TYR A 119 -21.97 4.25 -23.83
N GLN A 120 -22.89 4.01 -24.78
CA GLN A 120 -23.31 2.67 -25.16
C GLN A 120 -22.15 1.87 -25.75
N GLU A 121 -21.43 2.41 -26.74
CA GLU A 121 -20.26 1.76 -27.33
C GLU A 121 -19.20 1.41 -26.29
N TRP A 122 -18.93 2.33 -25.36
CA TRP A 122 -17.97 2.11 -24.29
C TRP A 122 -18.42 1.03 -23.31
N SER A 123 -19.66 1.09 -22.83
CA SER A 123 -20.22 0.07 -21.92
C SER A 123 -20.28 -1.30 -22.58
N ASP A 124 -20.68 -1.36 -23.85
CA ASP A 124 -20.75 -2.60 -24.63
C ASP A 124 -19.36 -3.19 -24.92
N THR A 125 -18.34 -2.33 -25.09
CA THR A 125 -16.94 -2.78 -25.26
C THR A 125 -16.38 -3.38 -23.98
N LEU A 126 -16.72 -2.80 -22.83
CA LEU A 126 -16.31 -3.34 -21.53
C LEU A 126 -17.07 -4.61 -21.16
N ASN A 127 -18.34 -4.72 -21.60
CA ASN A 127 -19.22 -5.89 -21.44
C ASN A 127 -19.13 -6.53 -20.03
N THR A 128 -19.14 -5.72 -18.98
CA THR A 128 -18.75 -6.17 -17.63
C THR A 128 -19.91 -6.87 -16.89
N GLU A 129 -19.68 -8.11 -16.47
CA GLU A 129 -20.60 -8.86 -15.58
C GLU A 129 -20.08 -8.88 -14.14
N THR A 130 -18.77 -9.01 -13.95
CA THR A 130 -18.16 -9.10 -12.62
C THR A 130 -17.04 -8.07 -12.45
N VAL A 131 -16.89 -7.58 -11.22
CA VAL A 131 -15.80 -6.68 -10.84
C VAL A 131 -14.94 -7.35 -9.77
N THR A 132 -13.62 -7.31 -9.96
CA THR A 132 -12.64 -7.89 -9.05
C THR A 132 -11.68 -6.81 -8.59
N LEU A 133 -11.58 -6.57 -7.28
CA LEU A 133 -10.54 -5.71 -6.72
C LEU A 133 -9.23 -6.48 -6.70
N VAL A 134 -8.21 -5.99 -7.41
CA VAL A 134 -6.89 -6.62 -7.48
C VAL A 134 -5.92 -5.81 -6.64
N PHE A 135 -5.20 -6.49 -5.74
CA PHE A 135 -4.13 -5.92 -4.94
C PHE A 135 -2.79 -6.52 -5.38
N ALA A 136 -1.87 -5.67 -5.82
CA ALA A 136 -0.49 -6.03 -6.08
C ALA A 136 0.34 -5.73 -4.83
N ALA A 137 0.99 -6.75 -4.29
CA ALA A 137 1.76 -6.69 -3.04
C ALA A 137 2.88 -5.63 -3.09
N SER A 138 3.40 -5.23 -1.93
CA SER A 138 4.43 -4.17 -1.84
C SER A 138 5.80 -4.64 -2.38
N TYR A 139 6.48 -3.76 -3.12
CA TYR A 139 7.84 -4.00 -3.61
C TYR A 139 8.78 -2.86 -3.25
N LEU A 140 9.49 -3.00 -2.12
CA LEU A 140 10.34 -1.92 -1.61
C LEU A 140 11.46 -1.52 -2.57
N ASN A 141 11.98 -2.40 -3.41
CA ASN A 141 13.10 -2.05 -4.30
C ASN A 141 12.68 -1.26 -5.56
N SER A 142 11.42 -0.84 -5.66
CA SER A 142 10.93 0.11 -6.67
C SER A 142 10.15 1.24 -6.00
N PRO A 143 10.62 2.51 -6.01
CA PRO A 143 9.97 3.65 -5.37
C PRO A 143 8.50 3.84 -5.72
N SER A 144 8.12 3.58 -6.98
CA SER A 144 6.73 3.72 -7.45
C SER A 144 5.78 2.64 -6.92
N SER A 145 6.30 1.52 -6.42
CA SER A 145 5.52 0.32 -6.06
C SER A 145 5.71 -0.12 -4.59
N MET A 146 6.41 0.69 -3.79
CA MET A 146 6.75 0.36 -2.39
C MET A 146 5.53 0.19 -1.47
N PHE A 147 4.40 0.76 -1.86
CA PHE A 147 3.19 0.90 -1.04
C PHE A 147 2.13 -0.15 -1.38
N GLY A 148 2.41 -0.99 -2.37
CA GLY A 148 1.37 -1.79 -3.02
C GLY A 148 0.55 -0.95 -3.99
N HIS A 149 -0.31 -1.61 -4.77
CA HIS A 149 -1.22 -0.93 -5.68
C HIS A 149 -2.53 -1.70 -5.77
N THR A 150 -3.63 -0.97 -5.88
CA THR A 150 -4.96 -1.54 -6.11
C THR A 150 -5.53 -1.05 -7.43
N PHE A 151 -6.25 -1.91 -8.13
CA PHE A 151 -7.04 -1.59 -9.32
C PHE A 151 -8.26 -2.50 -9.42
N LEU A 152 -9.29 -2.10 -10.15
CA LEU A 152 -10.47 -2.93 -10.40
C LEU A 152 -10.32 -3.63 -11.74
N ARG A 153 -10.46 -4.95 -11.80
CA ARG A 153 -10.60 -5.71 -13.03
C ARG A 153 -12.09 -5.86 -13.37
N LEU A 154 -12.40 -5.65 -14.63
CA LEU A 154 -13.73 -5.72 -15.21
C LEU A 154 -13.80 -6.99 -16.07
N ASP A 155 -14.56 -7.97 -15.61
CA ASP A 155 -14.64 -9.30 -16.18
C ASP A 155 -15.93 -9.44 -17.00
N PRO A 156 -15.86 -9.83 -18.29
CA PRO A 156 -17.04 -10.08 -19.09
C PRO A 156 -17.67 -11.47 -18.82
N PRO A 157 -18.91 -11.71 -19.29
CA PRO A 157 -19.59 -12.98 -19.09
C PRO A 157 -18.77 -14.20 -19.48
N GLN A 158 -18.72 -15.20 -18.59
CA GLN A 158 -17.83 -16.36 -18.73
C GLN A 158 -18.26 -17.32 -19.85
N GLU A 159 -17.35 -17.60 -20.80
CA GLU A 159 -17.41 -18.80 -21.67
C GLU A 159 -16.21 -19.77 -21.43
N ASP A 160 -15.04 -19.28 -20.99
CA ASP A 160 -13.80 -20.03 -20.64
C ASP A 160 -12.86 -19.14 -19.78
N GLU A 161 -12.09 -19.69 -18.84
CA GLU A 161 -11.29 -18.93 -17.84
C GLU A 161 -10.03 -18.27 -18.42
N GLU A 162 -9.26 -18.94 -19.27
CA GLU A 162 -7.99 -18.40 -19.82
C GLU A 162 -8.22 -17.37 -20.92
N THR A 163 -9.21 -17.61 -21.78
CA THR A 163 -9.58 -16.67 -22.86
C THR A 163 -10.10 -15.35 -22.30
N ASN A 164 -10.62 -15.34 -21.07
CA ASN A 164 -11.27 -14.20 -20.44
C ASN A 164 -10.29 -13.10 -19.98
N LEU A 165 -9.10 -13.47 -19.48
CA LEU A 165 -8.13 -12.50 -18.94
C LEU A 165 -7.55 -11.57 -20.02
N LEU A 166 -7.52 -12.03 -21.28
CA LEU A 166 -7.10 -11.21 -22.43
C LEU A 166 -8.18 -10.20 -22.85
N LEU A 167 -9.45 -10.47 -22.52
CA LEU A 167 -10.60 -9.62 -22.83
C LEU A 167 -10.97 -8.68 -21.68
N ALA A 168 -10.54 -9.01 -20.46
CA ALA A 168 -10.79 -8.20 -19.28
C ALA A 168 -10.08 -6.83 -19.37
N ASN A 169 -10.77 -5.81 -18.87
CA ASN A 169 -10.23 -4.46 -18.73
C ASN A 169 -9.99 -4.13 -17.26
N THR A 170 -9.31 -3.03 -16.99
CA THR A 170 -9.06 -2.54 -15.64
C THR A 170 -9.44 -1.08 -15.51
N ILE A 171 -9.87 -0.67 -14.32
CA ILE A 171 -9.94 0.72 -13.90
C ILE A 171 -8.82 0.93 -12.87
N SER A 172 -7.91 1.86 -13.16
CA SER A 172 -6.86 2.28 -12.23
C SER A 172 -6.78 3.80 -12.15
N TYR A 173 -6.45 4.32 -10.97
CA TYR A 173 -6.19 5.75 -10.77
C TYR A 173 -4.71 5.96 -10.51
N ALA A 174 -4.08 6.89 -11.22
CA ALA A 174 -2.65 7.14 -11.12
C ALA A 174 -2.34 8.63 -11.30
N ALA A 175 -1.22 9.07 -10.73
CA ALA A 175 -0.66 10.38 -11.03
C ALA A 175 -0.22 10.45 -12.50
N ASP A 176 -0.70 11.45 -13.23
CA ASP A 176 -0.20 11.79 -14.56
C ASP A 176 1.11 12.57 -14.42
N ALA A 177 2.19 11.82 -14.24
CA ALA A 177 3.54 12.36 -14.18
C ALA A 177 4.11 12.51 -15.59
N ALA A 178 4.61 13.70 -15.91
CA ALA A 178 5.30 13.93 -17.17
C ALA A 178 6.53 12.99 -17.28
N ALA A 179 6.79 12.45 -18.48
CA ALA A 179 7.80 11.42 -18.77
C ALA A 179 9.27 11.75 -18.42
N HIS A 180 9.55 12.89 -17.78
CA HIS A 180 10.87 13.41 -17.44
C HIS A 180 11.03 13.76 -15.95
N ASP A 181 10.04 13.48 -15.10
CA ASP A 181 10.20 13.67 -13.66
C ASP A 181 11.11 12.57 -13.09
N SER A 182 12.14 12.96 -12.33
CA SER A 182 13.00 11.99 -11.64
C SER A 182 12.22 11.31 -10.51
N GLU A 183 12.56 10.06 -10.17
CA GLU A 183 11.88 9.29 -9.11
C GLU A 183 11.82 10.03 -7.76
N ILE A 184 12.84 10.86 -7.46
CA ILE A 184 12.88 11.71 -6.26
C ILE A 184 11.90 12.87 -6.35
N LEU A 185 11.79 13.51 -7.52
CA LEU A 185 10.82 14.59 -7.75
C LEU A 185 9.39 14.04 -7.73
N PHE A 186 9.20 12.82 -8.24
CA PHE A 186 7.95 12.07 -8.18
C PHE A 186 7.53 11.76 -6.74
N ALA A 187 8.45 11.24 -5.92
CA ALA A 187 8.19 10.99 -4.50
C ALA A 187 7.86 12.29 -3.73
N TYR A 188 8.62 13.37 -3.96
CA TYR A 188 8.38 14.66 -3.30
C TYR A 188 7.02 15.26 -3.71
N LYS A 189 6.74 15.39 -5.01
CA LYS A 189 5.47 15.94 -5.48
C LYS A 189 4.29 15.06 -5.10
N GLY A 190 4.44 13.73 -5.11
CA GLY A 190 3.39 12.81 -4.65
C GLY A 190 3.03 13.06 -3.18
N ILE A 191 4.02 13.18 -2.31
CA ILE A 191 3.82 13.47 -0.86
C ILE A 191 3.04 14.77 -0.63
N PHE A 192 3.22 15.79 -1.49
CA PHE A 192 2.65 17.12 -1.32
C PHE A 192 1.54 17.49 -2.33
N GLY A 193 0.92 16.52 -3.03
CA GLY A 193 -0.24 16.79 -3.89
C GLY A 193 0.07 17.48 -5.22
N GLY A 194 1.26 17.26 -5.78
CA GLY A 194 1.77 18.00 -6.94
C GLY A 194 1.47 17.43 -8.32
N TYR A 195 0.62 16.40 -8.44
CA TYR A 195 0.27 15.76 -9.71
C TYR A 195 -1.24 15.72 -9.95
N PRO A 196 -1.70 16.01 -11.18
CA PRO A 196 -3.05 15.66 -11.57
C PRO A 196 -3.17 14.15 -11.60
N GLY A 197 -4.19 13.61 -10.94
CA GLY A 197 -4.54 12.21 -10.99
C GLY A 197 -5.62 11.97 -12.05
N ILE A 198 -5.47 10.85 -12.77
CA ILE A 198 -6.36 10.46 -13.85
C ILE A 198 -6.86 9.03 -13.65
N THR A 199 -8.13 8.82 -13.99
CA THR A 199 -8.72 7.48 -14.10
C THR A 199 -8.40 6.92 -15.48
N THR A 200 -7.74 5.76 -15.51
CA THR A 200 -7.31 5.08 -16.73
C THR A 200 -8.01 3.74 -16.87
N ILE A 201 -8.38 3.42 -18.11
CA ILE A 201 -8.96 2.14 -18.48
C ILE A 201 -8.03 1.44 -19.44
N GLN A 202 -7.52 0.27 -19.06
CA GLN A 202 -6.50 -0.47 -19.81
C GLN A 202 -6.78 -1.97 -19.80
N PRO A 203 -6.36 -2.71 -20.84
CA PRO A 203 -6.46 -4.16 -20.84
C PRO A 203 -5.73 -4.80 -19.65
N TYR A 204 -6.33 -5.82 -19.05
CA TYR A 204 -5.78 -6.46 -17.84
C TYR A 204 -4.43 -7.15 -18.07
N TYR A 205 -4.22 -7.74 -19.26
CA TYR A 205 -2.96 -8.41 -19.59
C TYR A 205 -1.74 -7.45 -19.52
N GLU A 206 -1.94 -6.15 -19.77
CA GLU A 206 -0.86 -5.15 -19.64
C GLU A 206 -0.48 -4.94 -18.16
N LYS A 207 -1.48 -4.96 -17.25
CA LYS A 207 -1.25 -4.86 -15.80
C LYS A 207 -0.61 -6.13 -15.24
N ILE A 208 -1.00 -7.31 -15.72
CA ILE A 208 -0.32 -8.57 -15.35
C ILE A 208 1.15 -8.49 -15.73
N ARG A 209 1.44 -8.13 -16.99
CA ARG A 209 2.82 -8.01 -17.47
C ARG A 209 3.64 -7.02 -16.65
N LEU A 210 3.05 -5.87 -16.31
CA LEU A 210 3.72 -4.87 -15.48
C LEU A 210 3.98 -5.39 -14.06
N TYR A 211 2.96 -5.90 -13.38
CA TYR A 211 3.07 -6.17 -11.94
C TYR A 211 3.61 -7.55 -11.59
N SER A 212 3.13 -8.60 -12.28
CA SER A 212 3.62 -9.96 -12.06
C SER A 212 4.98 -10.17 -12.74
N ASP A 213 5.07 -9.81 -14.03
CA ASP A 213 6.20 -10.26 -14.84
C ASP A 213 7.40 -9.32 -14.73
N ILE A 214 7.16 -8.01 -14.69
CA ILE A 214 8.22 -6.98 -14.60
C ILE A 214 8.53 -6.57 -13.16
N GLU A 215 7.52 -6.27 -12.34
CA GLU A 215 7.72 -5.80 -10.95
C GLU A 215 7.81 -6.93 -9.91
N HIS A 216 7.51 -8.18 -10.31
CA HIS A 216 7.66 -9.38 -9.48
C HIS A 216 6.79 -9.39 -8.23
N ARG A 217 5.54 -8.97 -8.40
CA ARG A 217 4.58 -8.80 -7.30
C ARG A 217 3.50 -9.84 -7.41
N ASP A 218 3.33 -10.59 -6.35
CA ASP A 218 2.18 -11.47 -6.21
C ASP A 218 0.91 -10.62 -6.19
N LEU A 219 -0.16 -11.17 -6.77
CA LEU A 219 -1.46 -10.50 -6.83
C LEU A 219 -2.48 -11.27 -6.01
N TRP A 220 -3.31 -10.52 -5.30
CA TRP A 220 -4.53 -11.01 -4.67
C TRP A 220 -5.73 -10.44 -5.41
N GLU A 221 -6.62 -11.31 -5.85
CA GLU A 221 -7.81 -10.96 -6.63
C GLU A 221 -9.06 -11.19 -5.76
N TYR A 222 -9.75 -10.12 -5.38
CA TYR A 222 -10.92 -10.12 -4.51
C TYR A 222 -12.19 -9.88 -5.34
N LYS A 223 -12.90 -10.95 -5.69
CA LYS A 223 -14.11 -10.87 -6.52
C LYS A 223 -15.24 -10.24 -5.72
N LEU A 224 -15.70 -9.07 -6.17
CA LEU A 224 -16.75 -8.34 -5.47
C LEU A 224 -18.11 -8.99 -5.67
N ASN A 225 -18.94 -9.03 -4.63
CA ASN A 225 -20.28 -9.60 -4.67
C ASN A 225 -21.34 -8.58 -5.13
N LEU A 226 -21.00 -7.76 -6.13
CA LEU A 226 -21.89 -6.75 -6.70
C LEU A 226 -22.98 -7.40 -7.57
N THR A 227 -24.18 -6.84 -7.52
CA THR A 227 -25.27 -7.15 -8.45
C THR A 227 -25.03 -6.45 -9.79
N GLN A 228 -25.66 -6.93 -10.87
CA GLN A 228 -25.49 -6.29 -12.18
C GLN A 228 -25.86 -4.80 -12.16
N SER A 229 -26.90 -4.39 -11.43
CA SER A 229 -27.26 -2.96 -11.33
C SER A 229 -26.20 -2.11 -10.62
N GLU A 230 -25.48 -2.69 -9.66
CA GLU A 230 -24.37 -2.02 -8.96
C GLU A 230 -23.13 -1.95 -9.87
N VAL A 231 -22.85 -3.00 -10.65
CA VAL A 231 -21.81 -2.99 -11.69
C VAL A 231 -22.12 -1.92 -12.74
N ASP A 232 -23.35 -1.89 -13.26
CA ASP A 232 -23.78 -0.89 -14.25
C ASP A 232 -23.65 0.54 -13.70
N MET A 233 -23.95 0.75 -12.41
CA MET A 233 -23.77 2.04 -11.73
C MET A 233 -22.29 2.44 -11.62
N MET A 234 -21.42 1.49 -11.29
CA MET A 234 -19.97 1.72 -11.25
C MET A 234 -19.42 2.11 -12.62
N ILE A 235 -19.82 1.38 -13.67
CA ILE A 235 -19.44 1.63 -15.05
C ILE A 235 -19.99 2.99 -15.51
N ALA A 236 -21.26 3.27 -15.23
CA ALA A 236 -21.86 4.58 -15.50
C ALA A 236 -21.06 5.73 -14.86
N HIS A 237 -20.63 5.58 -13.60
CA HIS A 237 -19.89 6.63 -12.93
C HIS A 237 -18.42 6.72 -13.38
N ALA A 238 -17.77 5.59 -13.66
CA ALA A 238 -16.44 5.57 -14.26
C ALA A 238 -16.40 6.34 -15.59
N TRP A 239 -17.49 6.32 -16.36
CA TRP A 239 -17.65 7.18 -17.54
C TRP A 239 -17.72 8.68 -17.21
N GLU A 240 -18.32 9.08 -16.09
CA GLU A 240 -18.44 10.49 -15.68
C GLU A 240 -17.11 11.10 -15.28
N ILE A 241 -16.24 10.29 -14.68
CA ILE A 241 -14.94 10.71 -14.16
C ILE A 241 -13.77 10.43 -15.10
N ARG A 242 -14.01 9.71 -16.21
CA ARG A 242 -12.94 9.47 -17.20
C ARG A 242 -12.48 10.81 -17.78
N ASP A 243 -11.17 10.92 -18.01
CA ASP A 243 -10.54 12.14 -18.52
C ASP A 243 -10.80 13.40 -17.66
N ARG A 244 -11.18 13.22 -16.38
CA ARG A 244 -11.33 14.31 -15.40
C ARG A 244 -10.18 14.28 -14.41
N ASN A 245 -9.69 15.48 -14.10
CA ASN A 245 -8.62 15.67 -13.15
C ASN A 245 -9.17 15.76 -11.73
N PHE A 246 -8.53 14.99 -10.87
CA PHE A 246 -8.62 15.07 -9.42
C PHE A 246 -7.18 15.21 -8.92
N ASP A 247 -6.92 16.01 -7.90
CA ASP A 247 -5.58 16.11 -7.33
C ASP A 247 -5.15 14.75 -6.76
N TYR A 248 -3.89 14.36 -7.00
CA TYR A 248 -3.32 13.10 -6.51
C TYR A 248 -2.45 13.36 -5.29
N TYR A 249 -2.87 12.84 -4.14
CA TYR A 249 -2.11 12.86 -2.91
C TYR A 249 -1.69 11.44 -2.54
N PHE A 250 -0.41 11.26 -2.23
CA PHE A 250 0.16 9.92 -2.05
C PHE A 250 -0.35 9.21 -0.80
N PHE A 251 -0.67 9.97 0.25
CA PHE A 251 -1.05 9.42 1.54
C PHE A 251 -2.54 9.14 1.65
N ASP A 252 -3.42 9.97 1.11
CA ASP A 252 -4.88 9.88 1.23
C ASP A 252 -5.56 9.72 -0.13
N GLU A 253 -5.66 10.76 -0.98
CA GLU A 253 -6.40 10.79 -2.25
C GLU A 253 -5.66 10.06 -3.39
N ASN A 254 -5.15 8.86 -3.08
CA ASN A 254 -4.39 8.02 -3.98
C ASN A 254 -5.28 7.00 -4.72
N CYS A 255 -4.63 6.07 -5.43
CA CYS A 255 -5.30 5.00 -6.16
C CYS A 255 -6.29 4.19 -5.32
N ALA A 256 -5.96 3.86 -4.08
CA ALA A 256 -6.80 3.03 -3.23
C ALA A 256 -8.07 3.78 -2.81
N TYR A 257 -7.95 5.05 -2.44
CA TYR A 257 -9.08 5.91 -2.08
C TYR A 257 -10.12 6.02 -3.20
N ARG A 258 -9.67 6.31 -4.43
CA ARG A 258 -10.59 6.49 -5.57
C ARG A 258 -11.33 5.21 -5.94
N LEU A 259 -10.74 4.05 -5.72
CA LEU A 259 -11.44 2.78 -5.92
C LEU A 259 -12.48 2.50 -4.83
N LEU A 260 -12.20 2.86 -3.57
CA LEU A 260 -13.22 2.82 -2.51
C LEU A 260 -14.41 3.71 -2.85
N ALA A 261 -14.16 4.92 -3.37
CA ALA A 261 -15.22 5.81 -3.83
C ALA A 261 -16.08 5.15 -4.93
N LEU A 262 -15.46 4.48 -5.91
CA LEU A 262 -16.21 3.75 -6.95
C LEU A 262 -17.06 2.62 -6.38
N ILE A 263 -16.57 1.90 -5.36
CA ILE A 263 -17.31 0.83 -4.70
C ILE A 263 -18.48 1.41 -3.88
N ASP A 264 -18.27 2.51 -3.15
CA ASP A 264 -19.32 3.22 -2.41
C ASP A 264 -20.44 3.75 -3.34
N ILE A 265 -20.08 4.20 -4.54
CA ILE A 265 -21.05 4.65 -5.57
C ILE A 265 -21.82 3.47 -6.15
N ALA A 266 -21.16 2.34 -6.36
CA ALA A 266 -21.78 1.13 -6.86
C ALA A 266 -22.81 0.57 -5.86
N ARG A 267 -22.44 0.53 -4.57
CA ARG A 267 -23.30 0.07 -3.47
C ARG A 267 -23.39 1.14 -2.37
N PRO A 268 -24.36 2.06 -2.46
CA PRO A 268 -24.57 3.06 -1.43
C PRO A 268 -24.76 2.44 -0.03
N GLY A 269 -24.15 3.06 0.98
CA GLY A 269 -24.24 2.64 2.38
C GLY A 269 -23.14 1.68 2.84
N THR A 270 -22.18 1.34 1.98
CA THR A 270 -20.93 0.72 2.43
C THR A 270 -20.15 1.67 3.33
N ASP A 271 -20.04 2.96 3.00
CA ASP A 271 -19.31 3.95 3.82
C ASP A 271 -17.82 3.61 3.96
N LEU A 272 -17.17 3.11 2.90
CA LEU A 272 -15.74 2.78 2.87
C LEU A 272 -14.87 4.04 3.03
N LEU A 273 -15.32 5.16 2.46
CA LEU A 273 -14.56 6.41 2.51
C LEU A 273 -14.42 6.99 3.93
N SER A 274 -15.32 6.66 4.86
CA SER A 274 -15.25 7.16 6.25
C SER A 274 -14.13 6.52 7.07
N GLU A 275 -13.62 5.36 6.66
CA GLU A 275 -12.45 4.72 7.28
C GLU A 275 -11.15 5.49 6.98
N VAL A 276 -11.13 6.24 5.87
CA VAL A 276 -9.97 7.04 5.47
C VAL A 276 -9.91 8.28 6.35
N SER A 277 -9.17 8.18 7.45
CA SER A 277 -8.99 9.30 8.38
C SER A 277 -7.88 10.26 7.92
N THR A 278 -6.69 9.73 7.68
CA THR A 278 -5.48 10.51 7.38
C THR A 278 -4.69 9.92 6.23
N HIS A 279 -4.84 8.61 5.98
CA HIS A 279 -4.11 7.89 4.96
C HIS A 279 -4.98 6.76 4.39
N ALA A 280 -4.88 6.47 3.10
CA ALA A 280 -5.49 5.33 2.42
C ALA A 280 -4.39 4.35 1.99
N ILE A 281 -4.03 3.42 2.89
CA ILE A 281 -2.99 2.44 2.60
C ILE A 281 -3.62 1.28 1.82
N PRO A 282 -3.08 0.87 0.65
CA PRO A 282 -3.68 -0.17 -0.19
C PRO A 282 -4.03 -1.49 0.52
N SER A 283 -3.22 -1.96 1.46
CA SER A 283 -3.55 -3.18 2.23
C SER A 283 -4.75 -2.98 3.17
N ASP A 284 -4.87 -1.79 3.77
CA ASP A 284 -5.96 -1.45 4.69
C ASP A 284 -7.27 -1.22 3.92
N THR A 285 -7.21 -0.63 2.72
CA THR A 285 -8.42 -0.46 1.89
C THR A 285 -9.01 -1.80 1.46
N VAL A 286 -8.17 -2.77 1.10
CA VAL A 286 -8.59 -4.14 0.82
C VAL A 286 -9.22 -4.78 2.06
N ARG A 287 -8.59 -4.62 3.24
CA ARG A 287 -9.14 -5.09 4.52
C ARG A 287 -10.54 -4.52 4.77
N TRP A 288 -10.76 -3.22 4.59
CA TRP A 288 -12.06 -2.60 4.77
C TRP A 288 -13.13 -3.12 3.81
N VAL A 289 -12.77 -3.44 2.57
CA VAL A 289 -13.67 -4.05 1.58
C VAL A 289 -14.07 -5.46 2.01
N VAL A 290 -13.10 -6.26 2.50
CA VAL A 290 -13.34 -7.59 3.05
C VAL A 290 -14.23 -7.52 4.30
N ASP A 291 -13.93 -6.64 5.25
CA ASP A 291 -14.64 -6.48 6.52
C ASP A 291 -16.11 -6.04 6.33
N ARG A 292 -16.39 -5.30 5.25
CA ARG A 292 -17.77 -4.94 4.84
C ARG A 292 -18.51 -6.03 4.09
N ASN A 293 -17.95 -7.25 4.02
CA ASN A 293 -18.54 -8.40 3.33
C ASN A 293 -18.84 -8.13 1.85
N LEU A 294 -17.98 -7.36 1.18
CA LEU A 294 -18.12 -7.04 -0.24
C LEU A 294 -17.47 -8.09 -1.15
N VAL A 295 -16.76 -9.06 -0.59
CA VAL A 295 -15.97 -10.06 -1.33
C VAL A 295 -16.65 -11.42 -1.28
N SER A 296 -16.80 -12.04 -2.45
CA SER A 296 -17.33 -13.40 -2.61
C SER A 296 -16.25 -14.47 -2.64
N GLU A 297 -15.15 -14.21 -3.35
CA GLU A 297 -14.06 -15.14 -3.59
C GLU A 297 -12.73 -14.38 -3.55
N VAL A 298 -11.67 -15.04 -3.11
CA VAL A 298 -10.30 -14.52 -3.11
C VAL A 298 -9.40 -15.50 -3.84
N TYR A 299 -8.62 -15.02 -4.79
CA TYR A 299 -7.71 -15.81 -5.59
C TYR A 299 -6.28 -15.28 -5.48
N TYR A 300 -5.33 -16.18 -5.24
CA TYR A 300 -3.90 -15.87 -5.19
C TYR A 300 -3.25 -16.16 -6.54
N ARG A 301 -2.55 -15.16 -7.08
CA ARG A 301 -1.72 -15.30 -8.26
C ARG A 301 -0.25 -15.07 -7.89
N PRO A 302 0.58 -16.12 -7.88
CA PRO A 302 2.00 -15.95 -7.67
C PRO A 302 2.63 -15.20 -8.86
N SER A 303 3.60 -14.35 -8.57
CA SER A 303 4.41 -13.70 -9.59
C SER A 303 5.32 -14.69 -10.32
N ALA A 304 5.87 -14.27 -11.46
CA ALA A 304 6.90 -15.02 -12.16
C ALA A 304 8.12 -15.29 -11.24
N ALA A 305 8.52 -14.30 -10.42
CA ALA A 305 9.63 -14.46 -9.48
C ALA A 305 9.33 -15.47 -8.37
N THR A 306 8.13 -15.44 -7.79
CA THR A 306 7.70 -16.40 -6.75
C THR A 306 7.65 -17.82 -7.30
N SER A 307 7.12 -17.99 -8.51
CA SER A 307 7.05 -19.30 -9.17
C SER A 307 8.43 -19.87 -9.48
N VAL A 308 9.34 -19.04 -10.03
CA VAL A 308 10.73 -19.43 -10.33
C VAL A 308 11.51 -19.72 -9.05
N ALA A 309 11.40 -18.87 -8.03
CA ALA A 309 12.06 -19.07 -6.75
C ALA A 309 11.59 -20.37 -6.09
N TYR A 310 10.28 -20.65 -6.08
CA TYR A 310 9.74 -21.90 -5.56
C TYR A 310 10.26 -23.12 -6.31
N SER A 311 10.25 -23.07 -7.65
CA SER A 311 10.76 -24.16 -8.49
C SER A 311 12.24 -24.44 -8.19
N LEU A 312 13.07 -23.40 -8.06
CA LEU A 312 14.48 -23.53 -7.71
C LEU A 312 14.70 -24.02 -6.27
N ASP A 313 14.00 -23.46 -5.29
CA ASP A 313 14.13 -23.83 -3.88
C ASP A 313 13.63 -25.26 -3.60
N SER A 314 12.76 -25.80 -4.46
CA SER A 314 12.30 -27.19 -4.39
C SER A 314 13.38 -28.20 -4.82
N LEU A 315 14.42 -27.75 -5.52
CA LEU A 315 15.54 -28.60 -5.92
C LEU A 315 16.49 -28.85 -4.74
N PRO A 316 17.11 -30.04 -4.65
CA PRO A 316 18.26 -30.27 -3.78
C PRO A 316 19.41 -29.26 -4.02
N ASP A 317 20.21 -28.96 -2.99
CA ASP A 317 21.27 -27.93 -3.04
C ASP A 317 22.30 -28.14 -4.18
N ASP A 318 22.63 -29.39 -4.49
CA ASP A 318 23.52 -29.75 -5.60
C ASP A 318 22.87 -29.50 -6.97
N HIS A 319 21.56 -29.77 -7.09
CA HIS A 319 20.77 -29.46 -8.27
C HIS A 319 20.55 -27.96 -8.47
N GLN A 320 20.37 -27.20 -7.39
CA GLN A 320 20.36 -25.73 -7.46
C GLN A 320 21.70 -25.20 -7.97
N THR A 321 22.81 -25.74 -7.46
CA THR A 321 24.16 -25.36 -7.92
C THR A 321 24.34 -25.68 -9.40
N LEU A 322 23.87 -26.85 -9.85
CA LEU A 322 23.91 -27.25 -11.25
C LEU A 322 23.04 -26.37 -12.14
N ALA A 323 21.80 -26.06 -11.73
CA ALA A 323 20.90 -25.16 -12.44
C ALA A 323 21.53 -23.75 -12.60
N ALA A 324 22.12 -23.22 -11.53
CA ALA A 324 22.86 -21.96 -11.58
C ALA A 324 24.07 -22.05 -12.52
N ALA A 325 24.81 -23.16 -12.51
CA ALA A 325 25.96 -23.36 -13.38
C ALA A 325 25.56 -23.44 -14.87
N ILE A 326 24.43 -24.09 -15.18
CA ILE A 326 23.85 -24.12 -16.53
C ILE A 326 23.41 -22.71 -16.95
N ALA A 327 22.66 -22.00 -16.10
CA ALA A 327 22.16 -20.67 -16.40
C ALA A 327 23.28 -19.65 -16.67
N ASN A 328 24.41 -19.77 -15.97
CA ASN A 328 25.58 -18.92 -16.14
C ASN A 328 26.56 -19.43 -17.22
N GLY A 329 26.26 -20.55 -17.89
CA GLY A 329 27.08 -21.12 -18.96
C GLY A 329 28.38 -21.79 -18.51
N TYR A 330 28.54 -22.10 -17.22
CA TYR A 330 29.66 -22.88 -16.70
C TYR A 330 29.54 -24.37 -17.05
N VAL A 331 28.31 -24.85 -17.21
CA VAL A 331 27.96 -26.23 -17.57
C VAL A 331 27.02 -26.18 -18.78
N ALA A 332 27.26 -26.99 -19.80
CA ALA A 332 26.34 -27.12 -20.92
C ALA A 332 25.19 -28.08 -20.58
N VAL A 333 24.01 -27.84 -21.13
CA VAL A 333 22.80 -28.67 -20.91
C VAL A 333 23.04 -30.16 -21.26
N GLY A 334 23.92 -30.42 -22.22
CA GLY A 334 24.28 -31.77 -22.67
C GLY A 334 25.42 -32.43 -21.89
N ASP A 335 26.00 -31.78 -20.87
CA ASP A 335 27.18 -32.28 -20.20
C ASP A 335 26.90 -33.54 -19.34
N PRO A 336 27.91 -34.40 -19.11
CA PRO A 336 27.72 -35.67 -18.39
C PRO A 336 27.11 -35.52 -16.99
N GLU A 337 27.42 -34.43 -16.30
CA GLU A 337 26.88 -34.10 -14.98
C GLU A 337 25.37 -33.82 -14.99
N VAL A 338 24.83 -33.30 -16.09
CA VAL A 338 23.37 -33.16 -16.29
C VAL A 338 22.78 -34.51 -16.73
N GLN A 339 23.47 -35.23 -17.61
CA GLN A 339 22.95 -36.46 -18.21
C GLN A 339 22.91 -37.64 -17.26
N VAL A 340 23.77 -37.66 -16.23
CA VAL A 340 23.82 -38.73 -15.21
C VAL A 340 22.64 -38.68 -14.24
N LEU A 341 21.96 -37.52 -14.13
CA LEU A 341 20.81 -37.36 -13.27
C LEU A 341 19.67 -38.32 -13.67
N PRO A 342 18.94 -38.90 -12.69
CA PRO A 342 17.70 -39.61 -12.94
C PRO A 342 16.73 -38.77 -13.80
N PRO A 343 15.91 -39.39 -14.67
CA PRO A 343 15.07 -38.65 -15.61
C PRO A 343 14.16 -37.59 -14.98
N GLU A 344 13.59 -37.88 -13.80
CA GLU A 344 12.72 -36.95 -13.05
C GLU A 344 13.50 -35.74 -12.52
N GLU A 345 14.58 -35.98 -11.79
CA GLU A 345 15.47 -34.92 -11.27
C GLU A 345 16.03 -34.05 -12.39
N ARG A 346 16.44 -34.68 -13.49
CA ARG A 346 16.93 -33.99 -14.69
C ARG A 346 15.85 -33.11 -15.31
N ALA A 347 14.61 -33.57 -15.39
CA ALA A 347 13.51 -32.77 -15.90
C ALA A 347 13.27 -31.53 -15.02
N HIS A 348 13.20 -31.68 -13.69
CA HIS A 348 13.01 -30.55 -12.79
C HIS A 348 14.15 -29.53 -12.84
N VAL A 349 15.41 -29.98 -12.93
CA VAL A 349 16.56 -29.06 -13.14
C VAL A 349 16.41 -28.28 -14.44
N LEU A 350 16.06 -28.95 -15.54
CA LEU A 350 15.89 -28.30 -16.85
C LEU A 350 14.72 -27.32 -16.86
N ASP A 351 13.59 -27.70 -16.27
CA ASP A 351 12.37 -26.87 -16.18
C ASP A 351 12.64 -25.62 -15.32
N ALA A 352 13.20 -25.79 -14.10
CA ALA A 352 13.53 -24.67 -13.23
C ALA A 352 14.59 -23.72 -13.83
N THR A 353 15.60 -24.28 -14.52
CA THR A 353 16.61 -23.48 -15.22
C THR A 353 15.99 -22.72 -16.38
N TYR A 354 15.08 -23.33 -17.14
CA TYR A 354 14.36 -22.69 -18.23
C TYR A 354 13.50 -21.53 -17.73
N ASP A 355 12.73 -21.75 -16.66
CA ASP A 355 11.90 -20.72 -16.05
C ASP A 355 12.75 -19.55 -15.53
N TYR A 356 13.91 -19.84 -14.92
CA TYR A 356 14.87 -18.81 -14.51
C TYR A 356 15.43 -18.01 -15.68
N VAL A 357 15.83 -18.66 -16.78
CA VAL A 357 16.35 -17.97 -17.99
C VAL A 357 15.27 -17.11 -18.62
N ARG A 358 14.03 -17.60 -18.68
CA ARG A 358 12.89 -16.84 -19.18
C ARG A 358 12.61 -15.62 -18.30
N TYR A 359 12.56 -15.82 -16.98
CA TYR A 359 12.45 -14.75 -16.00
C TYR A 359 13.51 -13.68 -16.22
N LYS A 360 14.79 -14.06 -16.34
CA LYS A 360 15.88 -13.12 -16.60
C LYS A 360 15.77 -12.39 -17.95
N SER A 361 15.23 -13.04 -18.97
CA SER A 361 14.98 -12.41 -20.27
C SER A 361 13.87 -11.38 -20.22
N GLU A 362 12.78 -11.65 -19.49
CA GLU A 362 11.61 -10.78 -19.40
C GLU A 362 11.81 -9.64 -18.39
N ALA A 363 12.42 -9.94 -17.23
CA ALA A 363 12.62 -9.03 -16.11
C ALA A 363 13.88 -8.17 -16.22
N ASP A 364 15.04 -8.82 -16.42
CA ASP A 364 16.35 -8.19 -16.38
C ASP A 364 16.86 -7.84 -17.80
N GLY A 365 16.03 -8.07 -18.82
CA GLY A 365 16.36 -7.79 -20.21
C GLY A 365 17.60 -8.53 -20.70
N TRP A 366 17.82 -9.78 -20.25
CA TRP A 366 18.96 -10.58 -20.68
C TRP A 366 19.08 -10.62 -22.22
N PRO A 367 20.30 -10.49 -22.78
CA PRO A 367 20.49 -10.47 -24.22
C PRO A 367 19.89 -11.70 -24.87
N ARG A 368 19.08 -11.49 -25.92
CA ARG A 368 18.40 -12.56 -26.64
C ARG A 368 19.39 -13.58 -27.22
N GLU A 369 20.58 -13.13 -27.59
CA GLU A 369 21.67 -13.95 -28.13
C GLU A 369 22.19 -14.98 -27.11
N ILE A 370 21.97 -14.75 -25.81
CA ILE A 370 22.32 -15.67 -24.73
C ILE A 370 21.10 -16.49 -24.32
N ALA A 371 19.97 -15.81 -24.04
CA ALA A 371 18.78 -16.45 -23.49
C ALA A 371 18.11 -17.41 -24.49
N ALA A 372 18.04 -17.07 -25.77
CA ALA A 372 17.31 -17.87 -26.75
C ALA A 372 17.99 -19.21 -27.10
N PRO A 373 19.33 -19.27 -27.35
CA PRO A 373 20.01 -20.54 -27.54
C PRO A 373 19.94 -21.45 -26.31
N LEU A 374 20.19 -20.90 -25.11
CA LEU A 374 20.11 -21.66 -23.87
C LEU A 374 18.70 -22.22 -23.63
N SER A 375 17.68 -21.38 -23.81
CA SER A 375 16.27 -21.81 -23.75
C SER A 375 15.97 -22.94 -24.73
N HIS A 376 16.49 -22.85 -25.96
CA HIS A 376 16.31 -23.89 -26.96
C HIS A 376 16.94 -25.21 -26.52
N ASP A 377 18.18 -25.18 -26.01
CA ASP A 377 18.90 -26.37 -25.57
C ASP A 377 18.22 -27.03 -24.36
N LEU A 378 17.77 -26.23 -23.38
CA LEU A 378 17.00 -26.69 -22.23
C LEU A 378 15.72 -27.41 -22.67
N LEU A 379 14.90 -26.76 -23.51
CA LEU A 379 13.65 -27.36 -24.01
C LEU A 379 13.92 -28.60 -24.88
N ARG A 380 14.99 -28.61 -25.67
CA ARG A 380 15.38 -29.75 -26.51
C ARG A 380 15.73 -30.97 -25.66
N GLU A 381 16.55 -30.81 -24.63
CA GLU A 381 16.88 -31.92 -23.73
C GLU A 381 15.67 -32.34 -22.89
N ARG A 382 14.87 -31.37 -22.41
CA ARG A 382 13.64 -31.65 -21.66
C ARG A 382 12.62 -32.46 -22.46
N SER A 383 12.48 -32.18 -23.77
CA SER A 383 11.57 -32.88 -24.67
C SER A 383 11.87 -34.37 -24.86
N ARG A 384 13.08 -34.81 -24.51
CA ARG A 384 13.49 -36.23 -24.57
C ARG A 384 13.05 -37.02 -23.34
N ILE A 385 12.56 -36.34 -22.30
CA ILE A 385 12.14 -36.92 -21.03
C ILE A 385 10.61 -36.96 -20.99
N ASN A 386 10.05 -38.16 -20.98
CA ASN A 386 8.60 -38.38 -21.00
C ASN A 386 8.08 -38.77 -19.61
N GLY A 387 6.82 -38.44 -19.33
CA GLY A 387 6.10 -38.93 -18.15
C GLY A 387 6.48 -38.28 -16.83
N VAL A 388 7.21 -37.16 -16.86
CA VAL A 388 7.48 -36.33 -15.67
C VAL A 388 6.45 -35.20 -15.63
N ALA A 389 5.77 -35.08 -14.49
CA ALA A 389 4.79 -34.02 -14.24
C ALA A 389 5.48 -32.64 -14.25
N PRO A 390 4.75 -31.56 -14.56
CA PRO A 390 5.27 -30.21 -14.37
C PRO A 390 5.55 -29.95 -12.88
N PRO A 391 6.44 -28.98 -12.56
CA PRO A 391 6.66 -28.54 -11.19
C PRO A 391 5.34 -28.15 -10.51
N GLU A 392 5.24 -28.39 -9.21
CA GLU A 392 4.10 -27.90 -8.43
C GLU A 392 4.09 -26.37 -8.44
N ALA A 393 2.88 -25.79 -8.46
CA ALA A 393 2.72 -24.35 -8.28
C ALA A 393 3.12 -23.96 -6.84
N PRO A 394 3.65 -22.73 -6.64
CA PRO A 394 3.93 -22.24 -5.30
C PRO A 394 2.64 -22.24 -4.45
N PRO A 395 2.71 -22.66 -3.18
CA PRO A 395 1.55 -22.69 -2.32
C PRO A 395 1.05 -21.27 -2.03
N GLU A 396 -0.26 -21.12 -1.91
CA GLU A 396 -0.87 -19.88 -1.42
C GLU A 396 -0.32 -19.55 -0.01
N PRO A 397 0.10 -18.29 0.24
CA PRO A 397 0.52 -17.85 1.56
C PRO A 397 -0.59 -18.08 2.61
N ALA A 398 -0.22 -18.66 3.76
CA ALA A 398 -1.17 -18.96 4.82
C ALA A 398 -1.86 -17.71 5.42
N VAL A 399 -1.24 -16.53 5.28
CA VAL A 399 -1.77 -15.25 5.71
C VAL A 399 -1.61 -14.27 4.56
N ARG A 400 -2.73 -13.72 4.11
CA ARG A 400 -2.77 -12.71 3.05
C ARG A 400 -2.33 -11.35 3.57
N ASP A 401 -1.96 -10.45 2.67
CA ASP A 401 -1.54 -9.09 3.00
C ASP A 401 -2.63 -8.30 3.75
N ASP A 402 -3.92 -8.49 3.41
CA ASP A 402 -5.06 -7.88 4.11
C ASP A 402 -5.27 -8.46 5.52
N GLN A 403 -4.73 -9.64 5.81
CA GLN A 403 -4.87 -10.34 7.09
C GLN A 403 -3.70 -10.10 8.06
N GLY A 404 -2.65 -9.40 7.61
CA GLY A 404 -1.55 -8.96 8.45
C GLY A 404 -2.01 -8.07 9.61
N HIS A 405 -1.08 -7.69 10.49
CA HIS A 405 -1.38 -6.72 11.54
C HIS A 405 -1.80 -5.38 10.93
N ASP A 406 -2.57 -4.58 11.67
CA ASP A 406 -2.94 -3.26 11.21
C ASP A 406 -1.74 -2.30 11.21
N THR A 407 -1.78 -1.29 10.34
CA THR A 407 -0.62 -0.45 10.02
C THR A 407 -0.35 0.62 11.09
N PHE A 408 -1.38 1.07 11.80
CA PHE A 408 -1.22 2.00 12.91
C PHE A 408 -0.73 1.24 14.14
N ARG A 409 0.24 1.81 14.85
CA ARG A 409 0.79 1.22 16.07
C ARG A 409 0.96 2.25 17.17
N LEU A 410 0.35 1.99 18.33
CA LEU A 410 0.72 2.65 19.59
C LEU A 410 1.66 1.77 20.38
N SER A 411 2.64 2.39 21.03
CA SER A 411 3.50 1.69 21.98
C SER A 411 3.65 2.47 23.25
N LEU A 412 3.59 1.75 24.37
CA LEU A 412 3.91 2.26 25.69
C LEU A 412 5.03 1.42 26.28
N GLY A 413 6.09 2.06 26.74
CA GLY A 413 7.22 1.36 27.37
C GLY A 413 7.89 2.18 28.43
N ALA A 414 8.73 1.52 29.22
CA ALA A 414 9.58 2.15 30.22
C ALA A 414 11.01 1.64 30.07
N GLY A 415 11.97 2.44 30.50
CA GLY A 415 13.37 2.13 30.32
C GLY A 415 14.32 3.03 31.08
N GLN A 416 15.60 2.83 30.83
CA GLN A 416 16.69 3.62 31.37
C GLN A 416 17.71 3.91 30.27
N LEU A 417 18.09 5.19 30.13
CA LEU A 417 19.19 5.66 29.30
C LEU A 417 20.32 6.16 30.21
N ALA A 418 21.45 5.48 30.19
CA ALA A 418 22.55 5.65 31.14
C ALA A 418 22.07 5.52 32.60
N HIS A 419 21.81 6.64 33.29
CA HIS A 419 21.28 6.67 34.66
C HIS A 419 19.90 7.33 34.76
N ARG A 420 19.30 7.72 33.63
CA ARG A 420 18.02 8.42 33.57
C ARG A 420 16.91 7.42 33.22
N GLU A 421 15.97 7.27 34.12
CA GLU A 421 14.77 6.47 33.90
C GLU A 421 13.74 7.26 33.09
N PHE A 422 12.98 6.58 32.24
CA PHE A 422 11.96 7.21 31.42
C PHE A 422 10.74 6.31 31.17
N THR A 423 9.62 6.95 30.87
CA THR A 423 8.47 6.32 30.21
C THR A 423 8.38 6.86 28.78
N GLN A 424 8.02 6.03 27.81
CA GLN A 424 7.99 6.39 26.40
C GLN A 424 6.63 6.06 25.77
N LEU A 425 6.08 7.02 25.03
CA LEU A 425 5.00 6.83 24.07
C LEU A 425 5.59 6.83 22.66
N ILE A 426 5.20 5.83 21.86
CA ILE A 426 5.54 5.77 20.44
C ILE A 426 4.24 5.71 19.64
N VAL A 427 4.10 6.62 18.68
CA VAL A 427 2.98 6.63 17.73
C VAL A 427 3.56 6.40 16.34
N ARG A 428 3.16 5.30 15.68
CA ARG A 428 3.46 5.07 14.26
C ARG A 428 2.14 5.03 13.49
N PRO A 429 1.82 6.06 12.70
CA PRO A 429 0.57 6.10 11.94
C PRO A 429 0.42 5.04 10.86
N ALA A 430 1.52 4.61 10.23
CA ALA A 430 1.44 3.84 9.00
C ALA A 430 2.53 2.77 8.86
N TYR A 431 2.19 1.73 8.11
CA TYR A 431 2.99 0.59 7.65
C TYR A 431 3.57 -0.32 8.76
N HIS A 432 4.85 -0.69 8.64
CA HIS A 432 5.41 -1.92 9.20
C HIS A 432 6.87 -1.70 9.63
N ASP A 433 7.23 -2.19 10.82
CA ASP A 433 8.61 -2.27 11.33
C ASP A 433 9.15 -3.68 11.11
N VAL A 434 10.45 -3.81 10.85
CA VAL A 434 11.09 -5.12 10.62
C VAL A 434 10.94 -6.11 11.79
N LEU A 435 10.57 -5.62 12.98
CA LEU A 435 10.30 -6.44 14.17
C LEU A 435 8.82 -6.64 14.46
N ASP A 436 7.90 -6.12 13.66
CA ASP A 436 6.48 -6.41 13.81
C ASP A 436 6.16 -7.87 13.38
N PRO A 437 4.94 -8.39 13.68
CA PRO A 437 4.53 -9.70 13.18
C PRO A 437 4.73 -9.81 11.66
N PRO A 438 5.51 -10.77 11.15
CA PRO A 438 5.87 -10.80 9.72
C PRO A 438 4.74 -11.33 8.82
N ALA A 439 3.71 -11.95 9.36
CA ALA A 439 2.62 -12.53 8.57
C ALA A 439 1.85 -11.45 7.80
N GLY A 440 1.59 -11.68 6.51
CA GLY A 440 0.99 -10.68 5.61
C GLY A 440 1.95 -9.57 5.14
N TYR A 441 3.23 -9.63 5.52
CA TYR A 441 4.26 -8.67 5.11
C TYR A 441 5.49 -9.40 4.56
N ARG A 442 6.25 -8.71 3.70
CA ARG A 442 7.49 -9.27 3.16
C ARG A 442 8.57 -9.30 4.23
N SER A 443 9.22 -10.45 4.42
CA SER A 443 10.33 -10.60 5.37
C SER A 443 11.46 -9.59 5.07
N GLY A 444 12.04 -9.00 6.12
CA GLY A 444 13.12 -8.01 6.01
C GLY A 444 12.71 -6.65 5.47
N ALA A 445 11.40 -6.39 5.28
CA ALA A 445 10.87 -5.11 4.87
C ALA A 445 10.56 -4.22 6.08
N GLN A 446 10.76 -2.91 5.93
CA GLN A 446 10.30 -1.88 6.85
C GLN A 446 9.96 -0.63 6.07
N LEU A 447 8.86 -0.01 6.47
CA LEU A 447 8.39 1.24 5.95
C LEU A 447 7.65 1.97 7.07
N GLN A 448 8.06 3.19 7.40
CA GLN A 448 7.47 3.99 8.48
C GLN A 448 7.30 5.43 8.02
N PHE A 449 6.19 6.06 8.40
CA PHE A 449 5.91 7.47 8.18
C PHE A 449 5.51 8.15 9.46
N LEU A 450 5.95 9.40 9.63
CA LEU A 450 5.50 10.31 10.69
C LEU A 450 5.52 9.67 12.08
N ARG A 451 6.48 8.78 12.33
CA ARG A 451 6.61 8.12 13.64
C ARG A 451 7.12 9.13 14.66
N LEU A 452 6.48 9.16 15.82
CA LEU A 452 6.81 10.04 16.93
C LEU A 452 7.19 9.22 18.17
N ASP A 453 8.36 9.51 18.73
CA ASP A 453 8.90 8.91 19.95
C ASP A 453 9.04 10.00 21.02
N ALA A 454 8.16 10.01 22.02
CA ALA A 454 8.17 10.96 23.12
C ALA A 454 8.53 10.28 24.45
N ARG A 455 9.53 10.79 25.16
CA ARG A 455 9.97 10.28 26.47
C ARG A 455 9.71 11.28 27.58
N LEU A 456 9.11 10.82 28.67
CA LEU A 456 9.06 11.52 29.94
C LEU A 456 10.15 10.98 30.85
N TYR A 457 11.16 11.81 31.13
CA TYR A 457 12.23 11.46 32.07
C TYR A 457 11.80 11.73 33.51
N THR A 458 12.02 10.75 34.39
CA THR A 458 11.51 10.79 35.78
C THR A 458 12.40 11.56 36.74
N ASP A 459 13.65 11.83 36.37
CA ASP A 459 14.61 12.56 37.20
C ASP A 459 14.24 14.05 37.34
N ASN A 460 13.62 14.63 36.31
CA ASN A 460 13.23 16.03 36.27
C ASN A 460 11.80 16.29 35.76
N ASN A 461 11.01 15.24 35.52
CA ASN A 461 9.66 15.31 34.92
C ASN A 461 9.63 16.05 33.58
N GLU A 462 10.66 15.86 32.75
CA GLU A 462 10.79 16.52 31.46
C GLU A 462 10.29 15.62 30.33
N LEU A 463 9.34 16.14 29.55
CA LEU A 463 8.90 15.52 28.31
C LEU A 463 9.82 15.98 27.17
N GLN A 464 10.50 15.03 26.54
CA GLN A 464 11.36 15.26 25.40
C GLN A 464 10.86 14.49 24.18
N LEU A 465 10.83 15.16 23.03
CA LEU A 465 10.77 14.50 21.73
C LEU A 465 12.14 13.89 21.45
N GLU A 466 12.20 12.57 21.34
CA GLU A 466 13.44 11.82 21.12
C GLU A 466 13.66 11.54 19.63
N GLN A 467 12.59 11.26 18.90
CA GLN A 467 12.64 11.03 17.47
C GLN A 467 11.31 11.43 16.82
N LEU A 468 11.42 12.09 15.68
CA LEU A 468 10.34 12.32 14.72
C LEU A 468 10.84 11.81 13.38
N THR A 469 10.38 10.64 12.96
CA THR A 469 10.73 10.07 11.65
C THR A 469 9.74 10.63 10.62
N GLY A 470 10.25 11.30 9.59
CA GLY A 470 9.45 11.66 8.43
C GLY A 470 9.14 10.42 7.61
N VAL A 471 10.20 9.78 7.10
CA VAL A 471 10.16 8.49 6.40
C VAL A 471 11.35 7.65 6.83
N GLU A 472 11.13 6.35 7.01
CA GLU A 472 12.21 5.37 7.18
C GLU A 472 11.88 4.10 6.42
N ILE A 473 12.77 3.71 5.51
CA ILE A 473 12.65 2.53 4.67
C ILE A 473 13.86 1.65 4.91
N ARG A 474 13.64 0.35 5.06
CA ARG A 474 14.69 -0.65 5.08
C ARG A 474 14.25 -1.88 4.32
N SER A 475 15.07 -2.33 3.37
CA SER A 475 14.86 -3.55 2.59
C SER A 475 16.06 -4.46 2.79
N LEU A 476 15.86 -5.56 3.54
CA LEU A 476 16.89 -6.58 3.78
C LEU A 476 16.57 -7.84 2.98
N SER A 477 16.50 -7.71 1.65
CA SER A 477 16.23 -8.84 0.75
C SER A 477 17.45 -9.79 0.67
N PRO A 478 17.33 -11.08 1.05
CA PRO A 478 18.43 -12.03 0.98
C PRO A 478 18.90 -12.29 -0.45
N ARG A 479 20.20 -12.57 -0.59
CA ARG A 479 20.85 -12.97 -1.84
C ARG A 479 21.08 -14.47 -1.87
N ASN A 480 20.91 -15.09 -3.03
CA ASN A 480 21.27 -16.48 -3.31
C ASN A 480 21.97 -16.61 -4.69
N ALA A 481 22.16 -17.83 -5.19
CA ALA A 481 22.85 -18.09 -6.46
C ALA A 481 22.11 -17.53 -7.70
N PHE A 482 20.82 -17.25 -7.58
CA PHE A 482 19.94 -16.85 -8.69
C PHE A 482 19.52 -15.37 -8.60
N PHE A 483 19.30 -14.88 -7.39
CA PHE A 483 18.81 -13.53 -7.09
C PHE A 483 19.80 -12.79 -6.19
N SER A 484 20.24 -11.60 -6.63
CA SER A 484 21.19 -10.77 -5.90
C SER A 484 20.66 -9.35 -5.66
N PRO A 485 19.51 -9.19 -4.99
CA PRO A 485 18.94 -7.87 -4.73
C PRO A 485 19.85 -7.02 -3.84
N LEU A 486 19.79 -5.71 -4.04
CA LEU A 486 20.43 -4.75 -3.14
C LEU A 486 19.67 -4.71 -1.82
N SER A 487 20.36 -4.91 -0.69
CA SER A 487 19.80 -4.53 0.61
C SER A 487 20.13 -3.07 0.87
N TRP A 488 19.19 -2.27 1.31
CA TRP A 488 19.38 -0.83 1.44
C TRP A 488 18.47 -0.23 2.50
N GLN A 489 18.80 1.00 2.90
CA GLN A 489 17.99 1.81 3.80
C GLN A 489 18.08 3.29 3.45
N VAL A 490 17.02 4.03 3.76
CA VAL A 490 17.02 5.48 3.78
C VAL A 490 16.11 5.95 4.91
N GLY A 491 16.48 7.04 5.57
CA GLY A 491 15.64 7.63 6.60
C GLY A 491 15.89 9.12 6.71
N PHE A 492 14.84 9.89 6.97
CA PHE A 492 14.97 11.29 7.33
C PHE A 492 13.97 11.68 8.41
N GLY A 493 14.35 12.67 9.20
CA GLY A 493 13.52 13.12 10.32
C GLY A 493 14.30 14.04 11.25
N GLY A 494 13.88 14.11 12.51
CA GLY A 494 14.64 14.71 13.61
C GLY A 494 14.91 13.67 14.69
N ARG A 495 16.14 13.61 15.21
CA ARG A 495 16.50 12.71 16.32
C ARG A 495 17.33 13.43 17.36
N ARG A 496 17.20 12.99 18.62
CA ARG A 496 17.93 13.57 19.74
C ARG A 496 19.38 13.08 19.74
N THR A 497 20.27 13.87 19.18
CA THR A 497 21.71 13.60 19.08
C THR A 497 22.43 14.06 20.35
N ASP A 498 23.39 13.25 20.80
CA ASP A 498 24.36 13.62 21.83
C ASP A 498 25.55 14.34 21.18
N THR A 499 25.84 15.59 21.58
CA THR A 499 26.95 16.40 21.06
C THR A 499 28.19 16.36 21.94
N GLY A 500 28.18 15.54 23.00
CA GLY A 500 29.26 15.44 23.97
C GLY A 500 28.98 16.25 25.24
N THR A 501 28.40 17.44 25.10
CA THR A 501 27.96 18.29 26.23
C THR A 501 26.47 18.20 26.49
N ASP A 502 25.66 18.21 25.43
CA ASP A 502 24.21 18.32 25.49
C ASP A 502 23.51 17.33 24.55
N ARG A 503 22.19 17.24 24.67
CA ARG A 503 21.33 16.44 23.78
C ARG A 503 20.38 17.35 23.01
N VAL A 504 20.62 17.51 21.72
CA VAL A 504 19.88 18.44 20.84
C VAL A 504 19.04 17.67 19.83
N LEU A 505 17.88 18.23 19.45
CA LEU A 505 17.01 17.60 18.47
C LEU A 505 17.46 18.04 17.08
N THR A 506 18.12 17.15 16.37
CA THR A 506 18.80 17.48 15.13
C THR A 506 18.11 16.81 13.95
N PRO A 507 17.77 17.56 12.88
CA PRO A 507 17.43 17.01 11.59
C PRO A 507 18.51 16.04 11.10
N TYR A 508 18.09 14.86 10.65
CA TYR A 508 18.97 13.84 10.09
C TYR A 508 18.52 13.36 8.72
N LEU A 509 19.51 12.95 7.93
CA LEU A 509 19.35 12.13 6.74
C LEU A 509 20.31 10.94 6.88
N GLU A 510 19.79 9.73 6.75
CA GLU A 510 20.59 8.51 6.73
C GLU A 510 20.33 7.72 5.45
N GLY A 511 21.36 7.04 4.98
CA GLY A 511 21.30 6.13 3.84
C GLY A 511 22.24 4.97 4.03
N GLY A 512 21.94 3.84 3.41
CA GLY A 512 22.83 2.69 3.43
C GLY A 512 22.52 1.67 2.35
N ALA A 513 23.53 0.91 1.98
CA ALA A 513 23.46 -0.10 0.92
C ALA A 513 24.42 -1.26 1.21
N GLY A 514 24.03 -2.47 0.82
CA GLY A 514 24.81 -3.68 1.02
C GLY A 514 24.06 -4.96 0.65
N GLY A 515 24.15 -5.98 1.49
CA GLY A 515 23.58 -7.29 1.23
C GLY A 515 23.04 -7.97 2.48
N SER A 516 22.14 -8.92 2.23
CA SER A 516 21.58 -9.85 3.21
C SER A 516 21.72 -11.28 2.69
N TRP A 517 21.84 -12.25 3.58
CA TRP A 517 22.03 -13.67 3.26
C TRP A 517 21.24 -14.52 4.24
N SER A 518 20.44 -15.44 3.71
CA SER A 518 19.69 -16.40 4.53
C SER A 518 20.67 -17.36 5.24
N LEU A 519 20.49 -17.52 6.54
CA LEU A 519 21.16 -18.54 7.37
C LEU A 519 20.24 -19.74 7.67
N GLY A 520 18.97 -19.64 7.28
CA GLY A 520 17.90 -20.63 7.40
C GLY A 520 16.57 -19.99 7.05
N ASN A 521 15.45 -20.72 7.22
CA ASN A 521 14.13 -20.28 6.74
C ASN A 521 13.58 -19.01 7.41
N GLN A 522 14.10 -18.62 8.57
CA GLN A 522 13.59 -17.53 9.40
C GLN A 522 14.68 -16.59 9.88
N THR A 523 15.94 -16.81 9.48
CA THR A 523 17.09 -16.07 9.98
C THR A 523 17.98 -15.66 8.82
N GLN A 524 18.41 -14.40 8.84
CA GLN A 524 19.33 -13.85 7.85
C GLN A 524 20.39 -12.98 8.53
N ALA A 525 21.57 -12.95 7.94
CA ALA A 525 22.62 -11.99 8.27
C ALA A 525 22.62 -10.85 7.25
N PHE A 526 22.93 -9.64 7.67
CA PHE A 526 23.10 -8.51 6.76
C PHE A 526 24.36 -7.71 7.09
N ALA A 527 24.85 -7.02 6.06
CA ALA A 527 25.92 -6.05 6.17
C ALA A 527 25.63 -4.87 5.25
N LEU A 528 25.57 -3.67 5.81
CA LEU A 528 25.31 -2.42 5.11
C LEU A 528 26.46 -1.45 5.34
N ALA A 529 26.93 -0.80 4.27
CA ALA A 529 27.67 0.45 4.39
C ALA A 529 26.66 1.58 4.57
N THR A 530 26.89 2.47 5.52
CA THR A 530 25.95 3.55 5.86
C THR A 530 26.60 4.92 5.75
N ALA A 531 25.77 5.94 5.59
CA ALA A 531 26.15 7.34 5.68
C ALA A 531 25.05 8.10 6.41
N ASP A 532 25.45 8.93 7.36
CA ASP A 532 24.57 9.82 8.12
C ASP A 532 24.98 11.27 7.88
N LEU A 533 23.98 12.15 7.87
CA LEU A 533 24.12 13.61 7.83
C LEU A 533 23.21 14.18 8.91
N GLU A 534 23.75 15.07 9.72
CA GLU A 534 23.03 15.81 10.77
C GLU A 534 23.25 17.30 10.59
N ILE A 535 22.21 18.11 10.75
CA ILE A 535 22.23 19.55 10.47
C ILE A 535 21.72 20.31 11.69
N ASP A 536 22.58 21.10 12.32
CA ASP A 536 22.27 21.81 13.57
C ASP A 536 23.23 22.99 13.75
N ASP A 537 22.76 24.11 14.31
CA ASP A 537 23.59 25.29 14.58
C ASP A 537 24.53 25.09 15.78
N ASP A 538 24.23 24.14 16.67
CA ASP A 538 25.13 23.72 17.74
C ASP A 538 26.29 22.84 17.22
N LEU A 539 26.25 22.39 15.96
CA LEU A 539 27.39 21.75 15.29
C LEU A 539 28.36 22.82 14.78
N ARG A 540 29.65 22.68 15.05
CA ARG A 540 30.73 23.62 14.67
C ARG A 540 30.70 24.13 13.22
N ARG A 541 30.21 23.31 12.27
CA ARG A 541 30.09 23.67 10.85
C ARG A 541 28.65 23.83 10.35
N GLY A 542 27.66 23.82 11.23
CA GLY A 542 26.23 23.82 10.90
C GLY A 542 25.69 22.45 10.43
N TYR A 543 26.59 21.49 10.22
CA TYR A 543 26.27 20.10 9.87
C TYR A 543 27.46 19.19 10.20
N ASP A 544 27.19 17.89 10.35
CA ASP A 544 28.21 16.85 10.40
C ASP A 544 27.80 15.64 9.54
N ALA A 545 28.77 14.89 9.05
CA ALA A 545 28.54 13.71 8.23
C ALA A 545 29.37 12.54 8.75
N ALA A 546 28.78 11.35 8.72
CA ALA A 546 29.41 10.14 9.20
C ALA A 546 29.22 8.95 8.24
N PRO A 547 30.26 8.53 7.50
CA PRO A 547 30.30 7.18 6.96
C PRO A 547 30.31 6.14 8.10
N GLY A 548 29.72 4.99 7.84
CA GLY A 548 29.54 3.94 8.83
C GLY A 548 29.29 2.57 8.22
N ALA A 549 29.02 1.61 9.11
CA ALA A 549 28.58 0.28 8.74
C ALA A 549 27.62 -0.28 9.79
N ASP A 550 26.66 -1.09 9.34
CA ASP A 550 25.72 -1.84 10.19
C ASP A 550 25.78 -3.32 9.79
N ILE A 551 26.16 -4.18 10.73
CA ILE A 551 26.27 -5.62 10.53
C ILE A 551 25.44 -6.31 11.61
N GLY A 552 24.54 -7.19 11.20
CA GLY A 552 23.63 -7.81 12.15
C GLY A 552 22.94 -9.07 11.66
N LEU A 553 22.09 -9.59 12.53
CA LEU A 553 21.22 -10.73 12.34
C LEU A 553 19.77 -10.27 12.49
N LEU A 554 18.92 -10.73 11.58
CA LEU A 554 17.48 -10.60 11.66
C LEU A 554 16.89 -12.02 11.74
N HIS A 555 16.05 -12.24 12.73
CA HIS A 555 15.21 -13.42 12.84
C HIS A 555 13.74 -12.98 12.86
N GLN A 556 12.89 -13.60 12.06
CA GLN A 556 11.46 -13.30 11.99
C GLN A 556 10.63 -14.58 11.90
N ASN A 557 9.66 -14.72 12.79
CA ASN A 557 8.60 -15.71 12.69
C ASN A 557 7.32 -15.18 13.37
N ASN A 558 6.20 -15.89 13.21
CA ASN A 558 4.89 -15.43 13.69
C ASN A 558 4.75 -15.31 15.23
N ARG A 559 5.77 -15.71 16.02
CA ARG A 559 5.77 -15.63 17.48
C ARG A 559 6.87 -14.73 18.03
N PHE A 560 7.95 -14.54 17.27
CA PHE A 560 9.14 -13.86 17.74
C PHE A 560 9.94 -13.26 16.59
N SER A 561 10.32 -11.99 16.76
CA SER A 561 11.24 -11.29 15.88
C SER A 561 12.41 -10.72 16.68
N LEU A 562 13.63 -10.79 16.14
CA LEU A 562 14.87 -10.33 16.76
C LEU A 562 15.75 -9.64 15.73
N LEU A 563 16.25 -8.47 16.06
CA LEU A 563 17.24 -7.72 15.30
C LEU A 563 18.39 -7.36 16.24
N ALA A 564 19.58 -7.91 15.97
CA ALA A 564 20.75 -7.69 16.80
C ALA A 564 21.99 -7.48 15.93
N GLY A 565 22.89 -6.60 16.35
CA GLY A 565 24.04 -6.26 15.52
C GLY A 565 24.95 -5.21 16.14
N VAL A 566 25.93 -4.81 15.34
CA VAL A 566 26.89 -3.76 15.64
C VAL A 566 26.85 -2.69 14.56
N LYS A 567 26.83 -1.43 14.99
CA LYS A 567 26.84 -0.25 14.13
C LYS A 567 28.03 0.62 14.49
N THR A 568 28.74 1.13 13.50
CA THR A 568 29.83 2.10 13.69
C THR A 568 29.58 3.32 12.81
N LYS A 569 29.85 4.51 13.34
CA LYS A 569 29.78 5.79 12.63
C LYS A 569 31.06 6.58 12.90
N ALA A 570 31.67 7.14 11.86
CA ALA A 570 32.84 8.00 11.96
C ALA A 570 32.46 9.41 11.51
N TRP A 571 32.20 10.30 12.46
CA TRP A 571 31.89 11.71 12.19
C TRP A 571 33.17 12.46 11.80
N ILE A 572 33.14 13.15 10.66
CA ILE A 572 34.37 13.64 10.02
C ILE A 572 34.36 15.12 9.63
N VAL A 573 33.20 15.79 9.61
CA VAL A 573 33.10 17.15 9.06
C VAL A 573 33.19 18.22 10.15
N SER A 574 32.33 18.13 11.17
CA SER A 574 32.25 19.12 12.23
C SER A 574 33.35 18.86 13.27
N SER A 575 33.30 17.68 13.88
CA SER A 575 34.27 17.19 14.86
C SER A 575 34.61 15.73 14.58
N GLN A 576 35.90 15.39 14.63
CA GLN A 576 36.33 14.01 14.42
C GLN A 576 36.06 13.19 15.68
N HIS A 577 35.05 12.33 15.62
CA HIS A 577 34.75 11.37 16.68
C HIS A 577 34.11 10.11 16.10
N ARG A 578 34.14 9.06 16.90
CA ARG A 578 33.57 7.75 16.55
C ARG A 578 32.43 7.42 17.50
N GLN A 579 31.41 6.77 16.95
CA GLN A 579 30.28 6.24 17.68
C GLN A 579 30.16 4.76 17.32
N ASP A 580 30.37 3.89 18.30
CA ASP A 580 30.22 2.44 18.15
C ASP A 580 29.05 1.96 19.00
N GLN A 581 28.14 1.18 18.43
CA GLN A 581 26.94 0.73 19.10
C GLN A 581 26.74 -0.77 18.91
N LEU A 582 26.53 -1.49 20.01
CA LEU A 582 25.96 -2.84 20.04
C LEU A 582 24.46 -2.71 20.34
N TYR A 583 23.61 -3.37 19.58
CA TYR A 583 22.15 -3.34 19.80
C TYR A 583 21.52 -4.74 19.73
N ALA A 584 20.42 -4.91 20.45
CA ALA A 584 19.54 -6.07 20.37
C ALA A 584 18.10 -5.64 20.67
N ASN A 585 17.21 -5.84 19.70
CA ASN A 585 15.79 -5.50 19.78
C ASN A 585 14.98 -6.76 19.51
N ALA A 586 14.00 -7.05 20.36
CA ALA A 586 13.22 -8.28 20.29
C ALA A 586 11.74 -8.01 20.53
N ASN A 587 10.89 -8.65 19.74
CA ASN A 587 9.44 -8.59 19.85
C ASN A 587 8.85 -9.99 20.00
N TRP A 588 7.99 -10.19 20.99
CA TRP A 588 7.18 -11.39 21.18
C TRP A 588 5.75 -11.10 20.74
N HIS A 589 5.28 -11.80 19.73
CA HIS A 589 3.98 -11.56 19.09
C HIS A 589 2.87 -12.30 19.82
N LEU A 590 1.84 -11.56 20.22
CA LEU A 590 0.63 -12.05 20.86
C LEU A 590 -0.52 -11.92 19.85
N GLY A 591 -0.51 -12.79 18.84
CA GLY A 591 -1.36 -12.62 17.66
C GLY A 591 -0.84 -11.50 16.75
N ARG A 592 -1.74 -10.91 15.96
CA ARG A 592 -1.42 -9.78 15.09
C ARG A 592 -1.59 -8.42 15.78
N ASP A 593 -2.42 -8.35 16.82
CA ASP A 593 -2.87 -7.08 17.42
C ASP A 593 -1.93 -6.58 18.53
N PHE A 594 -1.09 -7.43 19.11
CA PHE A 594 -0.21 -7.08 20.22
C PHE A 594 1.18 -7.68 20.10
N SER A 595 2.19 -6.96 20.59
CA SER A 595 3.54 -7.52 20.78
C SER A 595 4.20 -6.94 22.03
N LEU A 596 4.86 -7.78 22.82
CA LEU A 596 5.77 -7.31 23.86
C LEU A 596 7.13 -7.02 23.24
N PHE A 597 7.73 -5.87 23.55
CA PHE A 597 9.04 -5.52 23.02
C PHE A 597 10.08 -5.35 24.12
N ALA A 598 11.33 -5.66 23.79
CA ALA A 598 12.50 -5.35 24.59
C ALA A 598 13.61 -4.80 23.69
N ARG A 599 14.30 -3.76 24.17
CA ARG A 599 15.40 -3.10 23.47
C ARG A 599 16.58 -2.93 24.40
N PHE A 600 17.74 -3.31 23.90
CA PHE A 600 19.03 -3.08 24.51
C PHE A 600 19.95 -2.37 23.51
N ALA A 601 20.67 -1.36 23.98
CA ALA A 601 21.81 -0.81 23.25
C ALA A 601 22.95 -0.48 24.22
N ARG A 602 24.18 -0.68 23.76
CA ARG A 602 25.40 -0.21 24.42
C ARG A 602 26.19 0.61 23.42
N GLU A 603 26.37 1.88 23.72
CA GLU A 603 27.03 2.84 22.84
C GLU A 603 28.33 3.33 23.47
N HIS A 604 29.37 3.45 22.66
CA HIS A 604 30.62 4.13 22.97
C HIS A 604 30.74 5.36 22.08
N HIS A 605 30.72 6.55 22.68
CA HIS A 605 30.76 7.84 22.00
C HIS A 605 31.39 8.86 22.94
N TYR A 606 32.22 9.79 22.44
CA TYR A 606 32.94 10.79 23.26
C TYR A 606 33.63 10.21 24.51
N ASP A 607 34.37 9.11 24.35
CA ASP A 607 35.11 8.40 25.41
C ASP A 607 34.24 7.95 26.61
N ARG A 608 32.92 7.85 26.43
CA ARG A 608 31.98 7.34 27.43
C ARG A 608 31.17 6.18 26.89
N TYR A 609 30.75 5.32 27.79
CA TYR A 609 29.79 4.26 27.49
C TYR A 609 28.41 4.61 28.06
N GLN A 610 27.39 4.48 27.23
CA GLN A 610 25.99 4.61 27.64
C GLN A 610 25.24 3.31 27.32
N SER A 611 24.28 2.95 28.17
CA SER A 611 23.38 1.83 27.94
C SER A 611 21.94 2.30 27.87
N LEU A 612 21.19 1.73 26.94
CA LEU A 612 19.74 1.82 26.88
C LEU A 612 19.16 0.45 27.20
N TRP A 613 18.22 0.41 28.13
CA TRP A 613 17.32 -0.72 28.35
C TRP A 613 15.90 -0.21 28.24
N GLN A 614 15.04 -0.92 27.53
CA GLN A 614 13.63 -0.56 27.41
C GLN A 614 12.80 -1.81 27.20
N ALA A 615 11.59 -1.83 27.76
CA ALA A 615 10.60 -2.83 27.45
C ALA A 615 9.19 -2.21 27.44
N GLY A 616 8.25 -2.85 26.77
CA GLY A 616 6.88 -2.36 26.70
C GLY A 616 5.97 -3.22 25.85
N LEU A 617 4.87 -2.60 25.42
CA LEU A 617 3.83 -3.18 24.60
C LEU A 617 3.66 -2.36 23.32
N HIS A 618 3.51 -3.07 22.20
CA HIS A 618 2.95 -2.58 20.94
C HIS A 618 1.49 -3.04 20.84
N ALA A 619 0.61 -2.15 20.40
CA ALA A 619 -0.76 -2.42 19.99
C ALA A 619 -0.94 -1.93 18.55
N TYR A 620 -1.45 -2.80 17.69
CA TYR A 620 -1.72 -2.54 16.27
C TYR A 620 -3.22 -2.34 16.06
N PHE A 621 -3.62 -1.35 15.26
CA PHE A 621 -5.02 -1.08 14.92
C PHE A 621 -5.16 -0.20 13.66
#